data_AF-C4FDM3-F1
#
_entry.id   AF-C4FDM3-F1
#
_cell.length_a   1.000
_cell.length_b   1.000
_cell.length_c   1.000
_cell.angle_alpha   90.00
_cell.angle_beta   90.00
_cell.angle_gamma   90.00
#
_symmetry.space_group_name_H-M   'P 1'
#
loop_
_entity.id
_entity.type
_entity.pdbx_description
1 polymer ?
#
loop_
_entity_poly.entity_id
_entity_poly.type
_entity_poly.pdbx_seq_one_letter_code
_entity_poly.pdbx_strand_id
1 'polypeptide(L)'
;MLLLAIIACIDFRFAHSIRTVLGDVAVAASPIVYVTGIKWLVERPRPVTALHSNLLPTDPSFPSGHTAGAVIVATMILLTVRNAAHCRMRGIEELRRHMGVVPEACRNGGTAGSIEAVYTRRAMVTGTILVVAVGISRLLLGLHFPTDVLTSAIVCPLISYTVWIIREQLRSAKA
;
A
#
# COMPACT_ATOMS: atom_id res chain seq x y z
N MET A 1 5.32 -11.60 3.25
CA MET A 1 6.13 -11.58 2.00
C MET A 1 5.47 -12.36 0.87
N LEU A 2 4.96 -13.58 1.10
CA LEU A 2 4.17 -14.31 0.07
C LEU A 2 3.00 -13.50 -0.50
N LEU A 3 2.19 -12.87 0.36
CA LEU A 3 1.10 -11.98 -0.04
C LEU A 3 1.55 -10.83 -0.95
N LEU A 4 2.69 -10.19 -0.65
CA LEU A 4 3.23 -9.10 -1.46
C LEU A 4 3.61 -9.59 -2.87
N ALA A 5 4.24 -10.76 -2.96
CA ALA A 5 4.62 -11.37 -4.24
C ALA A 5 3.40 -11.72 -5.09
N ILE A 6 2.32 -12.25 -4.47
CA ILE A 6 1.07 -12.53 -5.17
C ILE A 6 0.46 -11.24 -5.73
N ILE A 7 0.37 -10.18 -4.93
CA ILE A 7 -0.18 -8.90 -5.37
C ILE A 7 0.68 -8.27 -6.47
N ALA A 8 2.01 -8.36 -6.38
CA ALA A 8 2.91 -7.91 -7.44
C ALA A 8 2.72 -8.69 -8.76
N CYS A 9 2.46 -9.99 -8.68
CA CYS A 9 2.14 -10.80 -9.85
C CYS A 9 0.79 -10.38 -10.49
N ILE A 10 -0.20 -10.04 -9.65
CA ILE A 10 -1.46 -9.47 -10.11
C ILE A 10 -1.24 -8.11 -10.78
N ASP A 11 -0.43 -7.23 -10.18
CA ASP A 11 -0.10 -5.92 -10.76
C ASP A 11 0.61 -6.05 -12.12
N PHE A 12 1.49 -7.05 -12.27
CA PHE A 12 2.13 -7.36 -13.55
C PHE A 12 1.13 -7.69 -14.67
N ARG A 13 0.02 -8.35 -14.34
CA ARG A 13 -1.05 -8.64 -15.32
C ARG A 13 -1.73 -7.37 -15.85
N PHE A 14 -1.72 -6.28 -15.10
CA PHE A 14 -2.38 -5.02 -15.48
C PHE A 14 -1.41 -3.98 -16.03
N ALA A 15 -0.27 -3.79 -15.36
CA ALA A 15 0.73 -2.79 -15.75
C ALA A 15 1.44 -3.16 -17.06
N HIS A 16 1.50 -4.46 -17.41
CA HIS A 16 2.21 -5.01 -18.59
C HIS A 16 3.68 -4.57 -18.74
N SER A 17 4.25 -3.94 -17.72
CA SER A 17 5.61 -3.39 -17.71
C SER A 17 6.27 -3.70 -16.38
N ILE A 18 7.34 -4.49 -16.42
CA ILE A 18 8.11 -4.87 -15.24
C ILE A 18 8.68 -3.66 -14.50
N ARG A 19 8.98 -2.56 -15.21
CA ARG A 19 9.52 -1.32 -14.61
C ARG A 19 8.50 -0.65 -13.69
N THR A 20 7.22 -0.67 -14.05
CA THR A 20 6.15 -0.10 -13.22
C THR A 20 5.97 -0.92 -11.95
N VAL A 21 5.86 -2.24 -12.09
CA VAL A 21 5.70 -3.18 -10.96
C VAL A 21 6.88 -3.09 -10.00
N LEU A 22 8.11 -3.09 -10.50
CA LEU A 22 9.31 -2.94 -9.65
C LEU A 22 9.29 -1.61 -8.89
N GLY A 23 8.86 -0.53 -9.54
CA GLY A 23 8.67 0.74 -8.88
C GLY A 23 7.60 0.68 -7.79
N ASP A 24 6.48 0.00 -8.02
CA ASP A 24 5.36 -0.08 -7.08
C ASP A 24 5.71 -0.95 -5.87
N VAL A 25 6.41 -2.06 -6.10
CA VAL A 25 6.99 -2.90 -5.05
C VAL A 25 8.02 -2.10 -4.23
N ALA A 26 8.88 -1.30 -4.87
CA ALA A 26 9.85 -0.47 -4.16
C ALA A 26 9.18 0.57 -3.25
N VAL A 27 8.12 1.23 -3.75
CA VAL A 27 7.30 2.17 -2.96
C VAL A 27 6.66 1.43 -1.79
N ALA A 28 5.99 0.31 -2.04
CA ALA A 28 5.29 -0.46 -1.02
C ALA A 28 6.24 -1.04 0.04
N ALA A 29 7.44 -1.48 -0.35
CA ALA A 29 8.44 -2.09 0.53
C ALA A 29 9.29 -1.06 1.29
N SER A 30 9.26 0.21 0.93
CA SER A 30 10.06 1.27 1.59
C SER A 30 9.94 1.32 3.12
N PRO A 31 8.78 1.06 3.76
CA PRO A 31 8.69 1.03 5.22
C PRO A 31 9.48 -0.10 5.89
N ILE A 32 9.89 -1.15 5.15
CA ILE A 32 10.70 -2.25 5.69
C ILE A 32 12.05 -1.72 6.17
N VAL A 33 12.66 -0.81 5.43
CA VAL A 33 13.95 -0.20 5.80
C VAL A 33 13.82 0.56 7.11
N TYR A 34 12.75 1.36 7.25
CA TYR A 34 12.45 2.09 8.47
C TYR A 34 12.22 1.17 9.67
N VAL A 35 11.34 0.17 9.53
CA VAL A 35 11.01 -0.74 10.63
C VAL A 35 12.23 -1.56 11.06
N THR A 36 13.02 -2.01 10.09
CA THR A 36 14.23 -2.78 10.40
C THR A 36 15.27 -1.88 11.07
N GLY A 37 15.51 -0.68 10.55
CA GLY A 37 16.47 0.27 11.13
C GLY A 37 16.12 0.71 12.55
N ILE A 38 14.85 1.04 12.81
CA ILE A 38 14.41 1.50 14.15
C ILE A 38 14.41 0.36 15.18
N LYS A 39 14.16 -0.88 14.76
CA LYS A 39 14.21 -2.04 15.66
C LYS A 39 15.57 -2.20 16.33
N TRP A 40 16.64 -2.05 15.55
CA TRP A 40 18.01 -2.13 16.06
C TRP A 40 18.44 -0.89 16.83
N LEU A 41 17.73 0.23 16.68
CA LEU A 41 18.06 1.48 17.36
C LEU A 41 17.42 1.60 18.75
N VAL A 42 16.21 1.04 18.93
CA VAL A 42 15.40 1.24 20.14
C VAL A 42 15.43 0.03 21.09
N GLU A 43 15.69 -1.18 20.58
CA GLU A 43 15.82 -2.44 21.37
C GLU A 43 14.78 -2.63 22.48
N ARG A 44 13.55 -2.15 22.24
CA ARG A 44 12.53 -2.08 23.29
C ARG A 44 12.05 -3.48 23.69
N PRO A 45 12.14 -3.86 24.99
CA PRO A 45 11.60 -5.13 25.46
C PRO A 45 10.08 -5.19 25.30
N ARG A 46 9.55 -6.37 24.95
CA ARG A 46 8.11 -6.60 24.78
C ARG A 46 7.37 -6.52 26.13
N PRO A 47 6.08 -6.19 26.17
CA PRO A 47 5.31 -6.19 27.42
C PRO A 47 5.26 -7.58 28.07
N VAL A 48 5.29 -7.61 29.42
CA VAL A 48 5.37 -8.82 30.25
C VAL A 48 4.23 -9.82 30.07
N THR A 49 3.09 -9.39 29.51
CA THR A 49 1.98 -10.27 29.10
C THR A 49 2.34 -11.24 27.99
N ALA A 50 3.42 -10.98 27.22
CA ALA A 50 3.89 -11.85 26.17
C ALA A 50 4.78 -13.00 26.68
N LEU A 51 5.27 -12.95 27.92
CA LEU A 51 6.32 -13.82 28.49
C LEU A 51 5.94 -15.31 28.56
N HIS A 52 4.64 -15.64 28.51
CA HIS A 52 4.13 -17.02 28.52
C HIS A 52 3.55 -17.50 27.18
N SER A 53 3.71 -16.72 26.11
CA SER A 53 3.18 -17.08 24.79
C SER A 53 4.24 -17.75 23.91
N ASN A 54 4.00 -19.00 23.47
CA ASN A 54 4.84 -19.73 22.50
C ASN A 54 4.92 -19.06 21.11
N LEU A 55 4.33 -17.88 20.94
CA LEU A 55 4.30 -17.06 19.74
C LEU A 55 5.28 -15.88 19.79
N LEU A 56 6.12 -15.79 20.83
CA LEU A 56 7.15 -14.77 20.98
C LEU A 56 8.15 -14.81 19.82
N PRO A 57 8.14 -13.83 18.91
CA PRO A 57 9.26 -13.63 17.99
C PRO A 57 10.41 -13.06 18.81
N THR A 58 11.63 -13.56 18.59
CA THR A 58 12.88 -13.08 19.21
C THR A 58 13.21 -11.61 18.90
N ASP A 59 12.41 -10.94 18.07
CA ASP A 59 12.65 -9.58 17.59
C ASP A 59 12.09 -8.50 18.54
N PRO A 60 12.72 -7.29 18.57
CA PRO A 60 12.26 -6.12 19.32
C PRO A 60 10.78 -5.75 19.10
N SER A 61 10.13 -5.18 20.11
CA SER A 61 8.70 -4.79 20.06
C SER A 61 8.42 -3.58 19.18
N PHE A 62 9.37 -2.65 19.08
CA PHE A 62 9.20 -1.36 18.43
C PHE A 62 10.01 -1.28 17.12
N PRO A 63 9.42 -0.88 15.98
CA PRO A 63 7.99 -0.68 15.70
C PRO A 63 7.25 -2.00 15.42
N SER A 64 5.91 -1.97 15.40
CA SER A 64 5.10 -3.15 15.05
C SER A 64 5.32 -3.57 13.60
N GLY A 65 6.01 -4.70 13.39
CA GLY A 65 6.26 -5.28 12.06
C GLY A 65 4.99 -5.83 11.39
N HIS A 66 3.99 -6.29 12.17
CA HIS A 66 2.71 -6.74 11.62
C HIS A 66 1.88 -5.57 11.09
N THR A 67 1.85 -4.45 11.84
CA THR A 67 1.18 -3.22 11.40
C THR A 67 1.87 -2.64 10.16
N ALA A 68 3.21 -2.62 10.14
CA ALA A 68 3.95 -2.21 8.95
C ALA A 68 3.68 -3.15 7.76
N GLY A 69 3.63 -4.47 7.97
CA GLY A 69 3.25 -5.44 6.96
C GLY A 69 1.85 -5.18 6.37
N ALA A 70 0.88 -4.82 7.21
CA ALA A 70 -0.45 -4.44 6.76
C ALA A 70 -0.43 -3.16 5.90
N VAL A 71 0.37 -2.16 6.28
CA VAL A 71 0.54 -0.93 5.48
C VAL A 71 1.20 -1.21 4.12
N ILE A 72 2.22 -2.07 4.09
CA ILE A 72 2.91 -2.49 2.85
C ILE A 72 1.90 -3.15 1.90
N VAL A 73 1.10 -4.09 2.41
CA VAL A 73 0.06 -4.78 1.63
C VAL A 73 -1.03 -3.81 1.17
N ALA A 74 -1.52 -2.94 2.05
CA ALA A 74 -2.53 -1.94 1.72
C ALA A 74 -2.04 -0.98 0.62
N THR A 75 -0.79 -0.54 0.70
CA THR A 75 -0.15 0.33 -0.30
C THR A 75 -0.02 -0.39 -1.64
N MET A 76 0.41 -1.66 -1.64
CA MET A 76 0.52 -2.44 -2.88
C MET A 76 -0.84 -2.65 -3.54
N ILE A 77 -1.89 -2.97 -2.76
CA ILE A 77 -3.26 -3.10 -3.28
C ILE A 77 -3.73 -1.77 -3.89
N LEU A 78 -3.49 -0.65 -3.22
CA LEU A 78 -3.86 0.67 -3.72
C LEU A 78 -3.21 0.98 -5.07
N LEU A 79 -1.90 0.74 -5.20
CA LEU A 79 -1.16 0.95 -6.45
C LEU A 79 -1.65 0.00 -7.55
N THR A 80 -1.90 -1.26 -7.22
CA THR A 80 -2.44 -2.26 -8.16
C THR A 80 -3.83 -1.86 -8.68
N VAL A 81 -4.73 -1.41 -7.78
CA VAL A 81 -6.07 -0.96 -8.16
C VAL A 81 -6.00 0.28 -9.05
N ARG A 82 -5.10 1.21 -8.74
CA ARG A 82 -4.88 2.40 -9.57
C ARG A 82 -4.36 2.01 -10.96
N ASN A 83 -3.37 1.12 -11.05
CA ASN A 83 -2.82 0.65 -12.33
C ASN A 83 -3.88 -0.10 -13.15
N ALA A 84 -4.67 -0.96 -12.52
CA ALA A 84 -5.78 -1.67 -13.16
C ALA A 84 -6.87 -0.71 -13.66
N ALA A 85 -7.23 0.31 -12.87
CA ALA A 85 -8.21 1.32 -13.26
C ALA A 85 -7.70 2.14 -14.46
N HIS A 86 -6.45 2.62 -14.43
CA HIS A 86 -5.83 3.31 -15.56
C HIS A 86 -5.80 2.47 -16.84
N CYS A 87 -5.39 1.19 -16.75
CA CYS A 87 -5.34 0.30 -17.91
C CYS A 87 -6.74 0.06 -18.50
N ARG A 88 -7.74 -0.20 -17.63
CA ARG A 88 -9.14 -0.39 -18.05
C ARG A 88 -9.70 0.85 -18.75
N MET A 89 -9.44 2.03 -18.19
CA MET A 89 -9.92 3.29 -18.76
C MET A 89 -9.27 3.60 -20.11
N ARG A 90 -7.96 3.32 -20.28
CA ARG A 90 -7.29 3.44 -21.57
C ARG A 90 -7.92 2.54 -22.63
N GLY A 91 -8.20 1.28 -22.31
CA GLY A 91 -8.84 0.34 -23.23
C GLY A 91 -10.26 0.75 -23.63
N ILE A 92 -11.06 1.26 -22.69
CA ILE A 92 -12.41 1.80 -22.99
C ILE A 92 -12.31 3.00 -23.94
N GLU A 93 -11.37 3.90 -23.69
CA GLU A 93 -11.17 5.10 -24.52
C GLU A 93 -10.69 4.74 -25.95
N GLU A 94 -9.85 3.73 -26.08
CA GLU A 94 -9.39 3.23 -27.38
C GLU A 94 -10.50 2.52 -28.15
N LEU A 95 -11.30 1.67 -27.51
CA LEU A 95 -12.47 1.04 -28.11
C LEU A 95 -13.50 2.09 -28.55
N ARG A 96 -13.72 3.13 -27.72
CA ARG A 96 -14.58 4.27 -28.04
C ARG A 96 -14.11 5.01 -29.30
N ARG A 97 -12.80 5.29 -29.41
CA ARG A 97 -12.21 5.91 -30.60
C ARG A 97 -12.42 5.09 -31.87
N HIS A 98 -12.34 3.76 -31.78
CA HIS A 98 -12.59 2.87 -32.91
C HIS A 98 -14.06 2.79 -33.31
N MET A 99 -15.00 2.79 -32.35
CA MET A 99 -16.42 2.70 -32.65
C MET A 99 -17.07 4.03 -33.07
N GLY A 100 -16.37 5.17 -32.95
CA GLY A 100 -16.93 6.49 -33.28
C GLY A 100 -18.08 6.95 -32.38
N VAL A 101 -18.48 6.14 -31.40
CA VAL A 101 -19.55 6.45 -30.46
C VAL A 101 -18.98 7.31 -29.35
N VAL A 102 -19.22 8.62 -29.43
CA VAL A 102 -18.93 9.56 -28.34
C VAL A 102 -20.20 9.68 -27.49
N PRO A 103 -20.39 8.91 -26.40
CA PRO A 103 -21.54 9.10 -25.51
C PRO A 103 -21.59 10.53 -24.96
N GLU A 104 -22.78 11.14 -24.97
CA GLU A 104 -23.07 12.51 -24.53
C GLU A 104 -22.62 12.79 -23.09
N ALA A 105 -22.54 11.75 -22.24
CA ALA A 105 -22.04 11.85 -20.87
C ALA A 105 -20.58 12.34 -20.75
N CYS A 106 -19.77 12.24 -21.81
CA CYS A 106 -18.39 12.78 -21.83
C CYS A 106 -18.27 14.17 -22.45
N ARG A 107 -19.36 14.75 -22.98
CA ARG A 107 -19.39 16.18 -23.32
C ARG A 107 -19.17 17.06 -22.08
N ASN A 108 -19.46 16.50 -20.91
CA ASN A 108 -19.21 17.08 -19.59
C ASN A 108 -17.98 16.46 -18.90
N GLY A 109 -16.87 16.17 -19.60
CA GLY A 109 -15.49 16.09 -19.07
C GLY A 109 -15.14 15.26 -17.80
N GLY A 110 -16.07 14.56 -17.17
CA GLY A 110 -15.95 14.16 -15.76
C GLY A 110 -16.01 12.66 -15.46
N THR A 111 -16.40 11.81 -16.42
CA THR A 111 -16.71 10.41 -16.11
C THR A 111 -15.48 9.51 -15.99
N ALA A 112 -14.48 9.68 -16.86
CA ALA A 112 -13.30 8.81 -16.88
C ALA A 112 -12.42 8.99 -15.61
N GLY A 113 -12.11 10.23 -15.25
CA GLY A 113 -11.35 10.53 -14.04
C GLY A 113 -12.14 10.24 -12.75
N SER A 114 -13.48 10.39 -12.78
CA SER A 114 -14.33 10.10 -11.62
C SER A 114 -14.35 8.59 -11.28
N ILE A 115 -14.40 7.71 -12.28
CA ILE A 115 -14.39 6.26 -12.05
C ILE A 115 -13.07 5.82 -11.41
N GLU A 116 -11.93 6.28 -11.94
CA GLU A 116 -10.61 5.97 -11.38
C GLU A 116 -10.48 6.48 -9.94
N ALA A 117 -10.97 7.71 -9.68
CA ALA A 117 -10.98 8.28 -8.34
C ALA A 117 -11.85 7.46 -7.37
N VAL A 118 -12.99 6.92 -7.82
CA VAL A 118 -13.86 6.06 -7.01
C VAL A 118 -13.17 4.75 -6.65
N TYR A 119 -12.55 4.06 -7.61
CA TYR A 119 -11.82 2.81 -7.34
C TYR A 119 -10.64 3.03 -6.39
N THR A 120 -9.86 4.09 -6.62
CA THR A 120 -8.72 4.45 -5.79
C THR A 120 -9.16 4.82 -4.36
N ARG A 121 -10.23 5.63 -4.22
CA ARG A 121 -10.79 5.99 -2.90
C ARG A 121 -11.29 4.77 -2.15
N ARG A 122 -11.97 3.83 -2.82
CA ARG A 122 -12.42 2.57 -2.21
C ARG A 122 -11.23 1.74 -1.74
N ALA A 123 -10.19 1.61 -2.56
CA ALA A 123 -8.97 0.90 -2.17
C ALA A 123 -8.28 1.52 -0.95
N MET A 124 -8.22 2.86 -0.88
CA MET A 124 -7.71 3.57 0.30
C MET A 124 -8.52 3.25 1.56
N VAL A 125 -9.85 3.32 1.48
CA VAL A 125 -10.74 3.02 2.63
C VAL A 125 -10.55 1.58 3.08
N THR A 126 -10.56 0.61 2.16
CA THR A 126 -10.35 -0.81 2.48
C THR A 126 -8.95 -1.03 3.09
N GLY A 127 -7.92 -0.37 2.56
CA GLY A 127 -6.56 -0.43 3.10
C GLY A 127 -6.47 0.12 4.53
N THR A 128 -7.10 1.26 4.81
CA THR A 128 -7.15 1.84 6.16
C THR A 128 -7.86 0.91 7.13
N ILE A 129 -9.00 0.34 6.74
CA ILE A 129 -9.73 -0.64 7.58
C ILE A 129 -8.85 -1.85 7.90
N LEU A 130 -8.13 -2.38 6.91
CA LEU A 130 -7.20 -3.49 7.11
C LEU A 130 -6.10 -3.14 8.11
N VAL A 131 -5.45 -1.97 7.98
CA VAL A 131 -4.39 -1.53 8.89
C VAL A 131 -4.91 -1.36 10.31
N VAL A 132 -6.09 -0.76 10.48
CA VAL A 132 -6.73 -0.58 11.79
C VAL A 132 -7.10 -1.93 12.40
N ALA A 133 -7.71 -2.84 11.64
CA ALA A 133 -8.09 -4.17 12.12
C ALA A 133 -6.86 -4.98 12.58
N VAL A 134 -5.78 -4.97 11.80
CA VAL A 134 -4.51 -5.60 12.19
C VAL A 134 -3.93 -4.92 13.43
N GLY A 135 -3.95 -3.60 13.50
CA GLY A 135 -3.49 -2.84 14.67
C GLY A 135 -4.22 -3.23 15.95
N ILE A 136 -5.55 -3.26 15.92
CA ILE A 136 -6.39 -3.67 17.06
C ILE A 136 -6.09 -5.11 17.47
N SER A 137 -5.96 -6.03 16.52
CA SER A 137 -5.59 -7.42 16.82
C SER A 137 -4.27 -7.52 17.61
N ARG A 138 -3.28 -6.68 17.31
CA ARG A 138 -1.99 -6.65 18.05
C ARG A 138 -2.11 -6.09 19.47
N LEU A 139 -3.04 -5.16 19.70
CA LEU A 139 -3.32 -4.62 21.03
C LEU A 139 -4.10 -5.63 21.88
N LEU A 140 -5.10 -6.29 21.30
CA LEU A 140 -5.90 -7.31 22.00
C LEU A 140 -5.07 -8.53 22.41
N LEU A 141 -4.10 -8.91 21.58
CA LEU A 141 -3.15 -9.99 21.92
C LEU A 141 -2.12 -9.57 22.98
N GLY A 142 -2.07 -8.29 23.38
CA GLY A 142 -1.14 -7.79 24.39
C GLY A 142 0.34 -7.92 24.00
N LEU A 143 0.64 -7.99 22.69
CA LEU A 143 2.00 -8.24 22.16
C LEU A 143 2.80 -6.95 21.89
N HIS A 144 2.13 -5.81 21.84
CA HIS A 144 2.69 -4.50 21.52
C HIS A 144 2.02 -3.43 22.36
N PHE A 145 2.75 -2.35 22.64
CA PHE A 145 2.16 -1.18 23.26
C PHE A 145 1.34 -0.38 22.23
N PRO A 146 0.31 0.37 22.66
CA PRO A 146 -0.46 1.26 21.78
C PRO A 146 0.43 2.17 20.94
N THR A 147 1.49 2.71 21.54
CA THR A 147 2.48 3.56 20.87
C THR A 147 3.13 2.87 19.67
N ASP A 148 3.47 1.58 19.78
CA ASP A 148 4.17 0.83 18.72
C ASP A 148 3.29 0.63 17.49
N VAL A 149 1.97 0.49 17.71
CA VAL A 149 0.96 0.35 16.67
C VAL A 149 0.66 1.70 16.02
N LEU A 150 0.47 2.75 16.81
CA LEU A 150 0.20 4.10 16.30
C LEU A 150 1.37 4.63 15.46
N THR A 151 2.61 4.48 15.94
CA THR A 151 3.79 4.93 15.18
C THR A 151 3.86 4.23 13.82
N SER A 152 3.70 2.91 13.77
CA SER A 152 3.70 2.20 12.49
C SER A 152 2.52 2.61 11.59
N ALA A 153 1.32 2.80 12.14
CA ALA A 153 0.13 3.17 11.38
C ALA A 153 0.22 4.56 10.75
N ILE A 154 1.00 5.48 11.31
CA ILE A 154 1.17 6.86 10.81
C ILE A 154 2.44 6.98 9.96
N VAL A 155 3.59 6.50 10.47
CA VAL A 155 4.89 6.73 9.83
C VAL A 155 5.05 5.89 8.56
N CYS A 156 4.60 4.64 8.56
CA CYS A 156 4.74 3.76 7.39
C CYS A 156 4.01 4.29 6.14
N PRO A 157 2.74 4.73 6.19
CA PRO A 157 2.09 5.27 5.00
C PRO A 157 2.68 6.61 4.56
N LEU A 158 3.16 7.45 5.49
CA LEU A 158 3.87 8.69 5.14
C LEU A 158 5.15 8.42 4.35
N ILE A 159 5.95 7.43 4.78
CA ILE A 159 7.15 7.01 4.05
C ILE A 159 6.77 6.55 2.64
N SER A 160 5.83 5.60 2.52
CA SER A 160 5.36 5.13 1.20
C SER A 160 4.88 6.28 0.31
N TYR A 161 4.16 7.25 0.87
CA TYR A 161 3.68 8.42 0.15
C TYR A 161 4.81 9.32 -0.35
N THR A 162 5.80 9.61 0.50
CA THR A 162 6.96 10.44 0.10
C THR A 162 7.78 9.78 -1.01
N VAL A 163 8.04 8.47 -0.91
CA VAL A 163 8.75 7.71 -1.95
C VAL A 163 7.96 7.70 -3.25
N TRP A 164 6.63 7.56 -3.17
CA TRP A 164 5.76 7.63 -4.35
C TRP A 164 5.82 9.01 -5.03
N ILE A 165 5.77 10.11 -4.26
CA ILE A 165 5.90 11.47 -4.80
C ILE A 165 7.24 11.63 -5.51
N ILE A 166 8.34 11.28 -4.83
CA ILE A 166 9.70 11.43 -5.39
C ILE A 166 9.81 10.65 -6.71
N ARG A 167 9.30 9.42 -6.75
CA ARG A 167 9.26 8.61 -7.96
C ARG A 167 8.48 9.29 -9.08
N GLU A 168 7.34 9.91 -8.76
CA GLU A 168 6.54 10.62 -9.76
C GLU A 168 7.29 11.83 -10.32
N GLN A 169 7.90 12.64 -9.46
CA GLN A 169 8.72 13.78 -9.87
C GLN A 169 9.86 13.36 -10.80
N LEU A 170 10.56 12.27 -10.47
CA LEU A 170 11.64 11.72 -11.29
C LEU A 170 11.15 11.17 -12.63
N ARG A 171 9.90 10.73 -12.73
CA ARG A 171 9.30 10.31 -14.00
C ARG A 171 8.94 11.52 -14.86
N SER A 172 8.34 12.55 -14.26
CA SER A 172 8.00 13.80 -14.96
C SER A 172 9.23 14.54 -15.48
N ALA A 173 10.35 14.50 -14.76
CA ALA A 173 11.60 15.14 -15.19
C ALA A 173 12.32 14.41 -16.35
N LYS A 174 11.96 13.15 -16.63
CA LYS A 174 12.56 12.33 -17.70
C LYS A 174 11.70 12.24 -18.95
N ALA A 175 10.46 12.74 -18.89
CA ALA A 175 9.51 12.78 -20.00
C ALA A 175 9.69 14.08 -20.79
#